data_AF-A0A969LLX3-F1
#
_entry.id   AF-A0A969LLX3-F1
#
_cell.length_a   1.000
_cell.length_b   1.000
_cell.length_c   1.000
_cell.angle_alpha   90.00
_cell.angle_beta   90.00
_cell.angle_gamma   90.00
#
_symmetry.space_group_name_H-M   'P 1'
#
loop_
_entity.id
_entity.type
_entity.pdbx_description
1 polymer ?
#
loop_
_entity_poly.entity_id
_entity_poly.type
_entity_poly.pdbx_seq_one_letter_code
_entity_poly.pdbx_strand_id
1 'polypeptide(L)'
;MRISRRDALKTTLAAASVATLPFPYYARAQGTGWSKLKGQTIVVNWPSHPHFAVAKKLFPAFTDATGIKVEIDEMQYLRLKDAQILQMSKPKGDYDVIVYVIMWKTEYVQRKFLTELEPMFRDAELAMPNYDRGDIIKGYYEGLGLVGGPRGYLPGPGAKLYGLPFGAECSVLAYRKDLFAKHNIPVPVTYDDMLKAARIIKDKEPGVGA
;
A
#
# COMPACT_ATOMS: atom_id res chain seq x y z
N MET A 1 58.49 -14.68 -17.54
CA MET A 1 58.01 -13.98 -16.32
C MET A 1 56.52 -14.30 -16.17
N ARG A 2 56.15 -15.17 -15.22
CA ARG A 2 54.76 -15.65 -15.04
C ARG A 2 53.99 -14.64 -14.18
N ILE A 3 53.10 -13.87 -14.79
CA ILE A 3 52.20 -12.96 -14.08
C ILE A 3 51.11 -13.81 -13.41
N SER A 4 50.98 -13.66 -12.09
CA SER A 4 49.99 -14.37 -11.28
C SER A 4 48.62 -13.69 -11.42
N ARG A 5 47.55 -14.48 -11.42
CA ARG A 5 46.14 -13.99 -11.44
C ARG A 5 45.82 -13.02 -10.28
N ARG A 6 46.65 -12.96 -9.25
CA ARG A 6 46.52 -12.02 -8.12
C ARG A 6 47.02 -10.61 -8.42
N ASP A 7 47.89 -10.43 -9.42
CA ASP A 7 48.44 -9.12 -9.78
C ASP A 7 47.53 -8.33 -10.72
N ALA A 8 46.65 -9.02 -11.47
CA ALA A 8 45.65 -8.41 -12.35
C ALA A 8 44.46 -7.77 -11.58
N LEU A 9 44.33 -8.06 -10.27
CA LEU A 9 43.23 -7.56 -9.43
C LEU A 9 43.58 -6.25 -8.69
N LYS A 10 44.83 -5.77 -8.76
CA LYS A 10 45.28 -4.57 -8.02
C LYS A 10 45.43 -3.31 -8.86
N THR A 11 45.20 -3.37 -10.17
CA THR A 11 45.43 -2.24 -11.11
C THR A 11 44.19 -1.70 -11.82
N THR A 12 42.98 -2.13 -11.47
CA THR A 12 41.77 -1.45 -11.94
C THR A 12 41.43 -0.30 -10.99
N LEU A 13 42.15 0.80 -11.18
CA LEU A 13 41.85 2.12 -10.65
C LEU A 13 40.39 2.46 -10.98
N ALA A 14 39.59 2.67 -9.94
CA ALA A 14 38.56 3.68 -9.80
C ALA A 14 38.08 4.38 -11.10
N ALA A 15 37.37 3.64 -11.96
CA ALA A 15 36.23 4.25 -12.64
C ALA A 15 35.10 4.24 -11.61
N ALA A 16 34.89 5.39 -10.95
CA ALA A 16 33.65 5.64 -10.25
C ALA A 16 32.53 5.68 -11.31
N SER A 17 32.10 4.51 -11.76
CA SER A 17 30.70 4.33 -12.05
C SER A 17 30.01 4.63 -10.72
N VAL A 18 29.52 5.85 -10.60
CA VAL A 18 28.30 6.09 -9.86
C VAL A 18 27.36 5.04 -10.42
N ALA A 19 27.25 3.91 -9.72
CA ALA A 19 26.10 3.05 -9.84
C ALA A 19 24.97 4.03 -9.55
N THR A 20 24.36 4.53 -10.62
CA THR A 20 23.07 5.15 -10.57
C THR A 20 22.21 4.04 -10.00
N LEU A 21 22.10 4.00 -8.67
CA LEU A 21 20.97 3.40 -8.01
C LEU A 21 19.79 3.90 -8.83
N PRO A 22 19.02 3.01 -9.48
CA PRO A 22 17.90 3.44 -10.28
C PRO A 22 17.09 4.35 -9.38
N PHE A 23 17.03 5.63 -9.76
CA PHE A 23 16.23 6.64 -9.08
C PHE A 23 14.89 5.97 -8.75
N PRO A 24 14.41 6.03 -7.50
CA PRO A 24 13.12 5.45 -7.17
C PRO A 24 12.13 5.99 -8.21
N TYR A 25 11.34 5.09 -8.78
CA TYR A 25 10.42 5.34 -9.89
C TYR A 25 9.42 6.44 -9.51
N TYR A 26 9.84 7.70 -9.59
CA TYR A 26 8.97 8.85 -9.45
C TYR A 26 8.05 8.87 -10.67
N ALA A 27 6.79 9.22 -10.45
CA ALA A 27 5.85 9.49 -11.52
C ALA A 27 6.50 10.48 -12.50
N ARG A 28 6.75 10.06 -13.74
CA ARG A 28 7.23 10.94 -14.81
C ARG A 28 6.03 11.28 -15.66
N ALA A 29 5.73 12.57 -15.81
CA ALA A 29 4.73 13.05 -16.76
C ALA A 29 5.13 12.81 -18.24
N GLN A 30 6.36 12.34 -18.49
CA GLN A 30 6.80 11.97 -19.83
C GLN A 30 6.02 10.75 -20.32
N GLY A 31 5.29 10.93 -21.42
CA GLY A 31 4.47 9.88 -22.03
C GLY A 31 3.03 9.82 -21.54
N THR A 32 2.58 10.79 -20.73
CA THR A 32 1.17 10.93 -20.31
C THR A 32 0.60 12.31 -20.69
N GLY A 33 -0.72 12.43 -20.63
CA GLY A 33 -1.48 13.67 -20.86
C GLY A 33 -1.55 14.60 -19.65
N TRP A 34 -0.88 14.27 -18.54
CA TRP A 34 -1.08 14.94 -17.24
C TRP A 34 -0.76 16.44 -17.24
N SER A 35 0.08 16.90 -18.16
CA SER A 35 0.34 18.33 -18.36
C SER A 35 -0.94 19.14 -18.64
N LYS A 36 -1.95 18.52 -19.27
CA LYS A 36 -3.27 19.11 -19.53
C LYS A 36 -4.11 19.27 -18.26
N LEU A 37 -3.77 18.53 -17.20
CA LEU A 37 -4.44 18.55 -15.91
C LEU A 37 -3.77 19.50 -14.90
N LYS A 38 -2.70 20.18 -15.31
CA LYS A 38 -1.96 21.13 -14.46
C LYS A 38 -2.89 22.21 -13.90
N GLY A 39 -2.77 22.46 -12.60
CA GLY A 39 -3.55 23.45 -11.87
C GLY A 39 -4.88 22.91 -11.31
N GLN A 40 -5.29 21.70 -11.69
CA GLN A 40 -6.41 21.02 -11.04
C GLN A 40 -6.03 20.62 -9.60
N THR A 41 -7.05 20.50 -8.76
CA THR A 41 -6.94 19.99 -7.39
C THR A 41 -7.74 18.72 -7.28
N ILE A 42 -7.16 17.70 -6.64
CA ILE A 42 -7.88 16.51 -6.20
C ILE A 42 -7.99 16.51 -4.68
N VAL A 43 -9.15 16.13 -4.16
CA VAL A 43 -9.41 15.96 -2.73
C VAL A 43 -9.37 14.47 -2.39
N VAL A 44 -8.48 14.11 -1.47
CA VAL A 44 -8.23 12.73 -1.06
C VAL A 44 -8.67 12.51 0.38
N ASN A 45 -9.60 11.59 0.59
CA ASN A 45 -9.94 11.12 1.93
C ASN A 45 -8.82 10.21 2.47
N TRP A 46 -8.14 10.64 3.54
CA TRP A 46 -6.85 10.08 3.96
C TRP A 46 -6.89 9.56 5.42
N PRO A 47 -6.35 8.37 5.71
CA PRO A 47 -6.30 7.86 7.08
C PRO A 47 -5.17 8.51 7.89
N SER A 48 -5.50 8.96 9.10
CA SER A 48 -4.50 9.29 10.13
C SER A 48 -3.92 7.99 10.72
N HIS A 49 -2.91 7.43 10.05
CA HIS A 49 -2.24 6.19 10.44
C HIS A 49 -0.75 6.21 10.07
N PRO A 50 0.17 5.57 10.83
CA PRO A 50 1.62 5.79 10.70
C PRO A 50 2.19 5.65 9.28
N HIS A 51 1.80 4.62 8.52
CA HIS A 51 2.32 4.45 7.16
C HIS A 51 1.76 5.49 6.16
N PHE A 52 0.53 5.95 6.37
CA PHE A 52 -0.09 7.02 5.57
C PHE A 52 0.55 8.39 5.86
N ALA A 53 0.99 8.64 7.09
CA ALA A 53 1.73 9.85 7.44
C ALA A 53 3.10 9.92 6.71
N VAL A 54 3.74 8.78 6.47
CA VAL A 54 4.95 8.71 5.65
C VAL A 54 4.62 8.95 4.18
N ALA A 55 3.62 8.26 3.64
CA ALA A 55 3.27 8.37 2.23
C ALA A 55 2.73 9.75 1.82
N LYS A 56 2.10 10.50 2.73
CA LYS A 56 1.72 11.90 2.54
C LYS A 56 2.89 12.79 2.11
N LYS A 57 4.12 12.44 2.47
CA LYS A 57 5.34 13.16 2.04
C LYS A 57 5.66 12.99 0.55
N LEU A 58 4.95 12.11 -0.16
CA LEU A 58 5.10 11.92 -1.61
C LEU A 58 4.26 12.90 -2.43
N PHE A 59 3.25 13.55 -1.84
CA PHE A 59 2.38 14.49 -2.57
C PHE A 59 3.12 15.68 -3.19
N PRO A 60 4.13 16.31 -2.55
CA PRO A 60 4.92 17.35 -3.21
C PRO A 60 5.57 16.85 -4.51
N ALA A 61 6.18 15.66 -4.50
CA ALA A 61 6.79 15.08 -5.69
C ALA A 61 5.75 14.76 -6.79
N PHE A 62 4.55 14.32 -6.40
CA PHE A 62 3.43 14.16 -7.33
C PHE A 62 3.00 15.49 -7.94
N THR A 63 2.86 16.54 -7.14
CA THR A 63 2.50 17.88 -7.61
C THR A 63 3.59 18.48 -8.50
N ASP A 64 4.86 18.30 -8.17
CA ASP A 64 5.98 18.78 -9.00
C ASP A 64 6.00 18.07 -10.36
N ALA A 65 5.73 16.77 -10.38
CA ALA A 65 5.73 15.97 -11.60
C ALA A 65 4.53 16.25 -12.52
N THR A 66 3.35 16.49 -11.94
CA THR A 66 2.08 16.54 -12.70
C THR A 66 1.50 17.95 -12.81
N GLY A 67 1.84 18.84 -11.88
CA GLY A 67 1.18 20.13 -11.69
C GLY A 67 -0.20 20.04 -11.03
N ILE A 68 -0.65 18.86 -10.60
CA ILE A 68 -1.93 18.64 -9.91
C ILE A 68 -1.71 18.85 -8.40
N LYS A 69 -2.61 19.61 -7.77
CA LYS A 69 -2.59 19.84 -6.32
C LYS A 69 -3.33 18.72 -5.60
N VAL A 70 -2.83 18.31 -4.45
CA VAL A 70 -3.49 17.33 -3.58
C VAL A 70 -3.93 18.02 -2.30
N GLU A 71 -5.25 18.07 -2.11
CA GLU A 71 -5.86 18.40 -0.82
C GLU A 71 -6.22 17.10 -0.11
N ILE A 72 -6.03 17.07 1.20
CA ILE A 72 -6.33 15.90 2.01
C ILE A 72 -7.38 16.22 3.06
N ASP A 73 -8.34 15.34 3.20
CA ASP A 73 -9.20 15.28 4.37
C ASP A 73 -8.73 14.12 5.24
N GLU A 74 -7.83 14.44 6.17
CA GLU A 74 -7.18 13.47 7.05
C GLU A 74 -8.01 13.21 8.31
N MET A 75 -8.37 11.95 8.54
CA MET A 75 -9.24 11.60 9.67
C MET A 75 -8.91 10.25 10.30
N GLN A 76 -9.47 10.02 11.49
CA GLN A 76 -9.32 8.77 12.21
C GLN A 76 -9.92 7.60 11.40
N TYR A 77 -9.21 6.48 11.38
CA TYR A 77 -9.50 5.33 10.53
C TYR A 77 -10.94 4.80 10.62
N LEU A 78 -11.51 4.71 11.82
CA LEU A 78 -12.87 4.18 12.02
C LEU A 78 -13.95 5.16 11.55
N ARG A 79 -13.62 6.45 11.37
CA ARG A 79 -14.54 7.49 10.86
C ARG A 79 -14.58 7.54 9.33
N LEU A 80 -13.61 6.92 8.64
CA LEU A 80 -13.50 6.98 7.17
C LEU A 80 -14.76 6.47 6.48
N LYS A 81 -15.25 5.28 6.87
CA LYS A 81 -16.39 4.64 6.20
C LYS A 81 -17.64 5.53 6.21
N ASP A 82 -17.97 6.10 7.36
CA ASP A 82 -19.17 6.94 7.51
C ASP A 82 -19.05 8.22 6.67
N ALA A 83 -17.88 8.88 6.70
CA ALA A 83 -17.62 10.06 5.87
C ALA A 83 -17.69 9.75 4.37
N GLN A 84 -17.06 8.65 3.94
CA GLN A 84 -17.07 8.20 2.55
C GLN A 84 -18.49 7.89 2.07
N ILE A 85 -19.27 7.11 2.84
CA ILE A 85 -20.66 6.78 2.49
C ILE A 85 -21.49 8.05 2.38
N LEU A 86 -21.35 8.98 3.33
CA LEU A 86 -22.07 10.24 3.30
C LEU A 86 -21.74 11.03 2.01
N GLN A 87 -20.46 11.17 1.68
CA GLN A 87 -20.02 11.95 0.52
C GLN A 87 -20.41 11.31 -0.80
N MET A 88 -20.23 9.99 -0.96
CA MET A 88 -20.57 9.27 -2.19
C MET A 88 -22.08 9.12 -2.40
N SER A 89 -22.89 9.34 -1.36
CA SER A 89 -24.36 9.36 -1.48
C SER A 89 -24.91 10.69 -1.97
N LYS A 90 -24.11 11.77 -1.96
CA LYS A 90 -24.51 13.07 -2.49
C LYS A 90 -24.49 13.05 -4.03
N PRO A 91 -25.31 13.86 -4.71
CA PRO A 91 -25.21 14.04 -6.17
C PRO A 91 -23.82 14.50 -6.62
N LYS A 92 -23.14 15.27 -5.77
CA LYS A 92 -21.73 15.65 -5.90
C LYS A 92 -21.07 15.56 -4.52
N GLY A 93 -20.19 14.59 -4.35
CA GLY A 93 -19.40 14.42 -3.14
C GLY A 93 -18.17 15.31 -3.10
N ASP A 94 -17.57 15.44 -1.93
CA ASP A 94 -16.39 16.28 -1.70
C ASP A 94 -15.05 15.55 -1.99
N TYR A 95 -15.07 14.25 -2.27
CA TYR A 95 -13.86 13.43 -2.48
C TYR A 95 -13.74 12.93 -3.91
N ASP A 96 -12.54 13.09 -4.50
CA ASP A 96 -12.18 12.51 -5.79
C ASP A 96 -11.53 11.14 -5.63
N VAL A 97 -10.76 10.96 -4.54
CA VAL A 97 -10.05 9.72 -4.22
C VAL A 97 -10.32 9.34 -2.78
N ILE A 98 -10.61 8.05 -2.55
CA ILE A 98 -10.79 7.51 -1.20
C ILE A 98 -9.79 6.39 -0.94
N VAL A 99 -9.34 6.30 0.31
CA VAL A 99 -8.65 5.12 0.83
C VAL A 99 -9.66 4.25 1.58
N TYR A 100 -9.92 3.04 1.09
CA TYR A 100 -10.90 2.13 1.70
C TYR A 100 -10.26 0.85 2.23
N VAL A 101 -10.97 0.17 3.13
CA VAL A 101 -10.59 -1.14 3.66
C VAL A 101 -11.19 -2.26 2.82
N ILE A 102 -10.43 -3.34 2.60
CA ILE A 102 -10.82 -4.48 1.76
C ILE A 102 -12.25 -4.99 1.98
N MET A 103 -12.75 -4.94 3.22
CA MET A 103 -14.08 -5.42 3.58
C MET A 103 -15.23 -4.53 3.08
N TRP A 104 -14.95 -3.29 2.65
CA TRP A 104 -15.96 -2.30 2.24
C TRP A 104 -16.21 -2.28 0.73
N LYS A 105 -15.23 -2.73 -0.07
CA LYS A 105 -15.25 -2.61 -1.54
C LYS A 105 -16.52 -3.19 -2.18
N THR A 106 -17.02 -4.32 -1.69
CA THR A 106 -18.19 -5.00 -2.27
C THR A 106 -19.45 -4.15 -2.10
N GLU A 107 -19.65 -3.57 -0.91
CA GLU A 107 -20.77 -2.66 -0.65
C GLU A 107 -20.69 -1.43 -1.56
N TYR A 108 -19.50 -0.83 -1.68
CA TYR A 108 -19.31 0.38 -2.48
C TYR A 108 -19.58 0.12 -3.98
N VAL A 109 -19.12 -1.01 -4.51
CA VAL A 109 -19.39 -1.39 -5.91
C VAL A 109 -20.87 -1.66 -6.14
N GLN A 110 -21.55 -2.36 -5.23
CA GLN A 110 -23.00 -2.61 -5.34
C GLN A 110 -23.81 -1.32 -5.33
N ARG A 111 -23.36 -0.32 -4.56
CA ARG A 111 -23.96 1.03 -4.49
C ARG A 111 -23.48 1.96 -5.61
N LYS A 112 -22.63 1.48 -6.52
CA LYS A 112 -22.05 2.23 -7.64
C LYS A 112 -21.25 3.46 -7.21
N PHE A 113 -20.59 3.36 -6.06
CA PHE A 113 -19.77 4.43 -5.49
C PHE A 113 -18.36 4.49 -6.06
N LEU A 114 -17.83 3.37 -6.57
CA LEU A 114 -16.48 3.30 -7.12
C LEU A 114 -16.50 3.28 -8.64
N THR A 115 -15.56 4.00 -9.23
CA THR A 115 -15.26 3.94 -10.67
C THR A 115 -14.45 2.68 -10.99
N GLU A 116 -14.81 2.00 -12.07
CA GLU A 116 -13.99 0.92 -12.62
C GLU A 116 -12.67 1.51 -13.16
N LEU A 117 -11.53 0.96 -12.78
CA LEU A 117 -10.21 1.50 -13.09
C LEU A 117 -9.62 0.99 -14.41
N GLU A 118 -10.08 -0.16 -14.94
CA GLU A 118 -9.54 -0.73 -16.19
C GLU A 118 -9.65 0.22 -17.40
N PRO A 119 -10.72 1.03 -17.57
CA PRO A 119 -10.75 2.09 -18.57
C PRO A 119 -9.61 3.10 -18.45
N MET A 120 -9.22 3.50 -17.22
CA MET A 120 -8.11 4.45 -17.01
C MET A 120 -6.77 3.86 -17.41
N PHE A 121 -6.55 2.55 -17.21
CA PHE A 121 -5.33 1.87 -17.63
C PHE A 121 -5.20 1.69 -19.15
N ARG A 122 -6.30 1.76 -19.89
CA ARG A 122 -6.31 1.68 -21.35
C ARG A 122 -6.13 3.05 -22.02
N ASP A 123 -6.26 4.13 -21.26
CA ASP A 123 -6.07 5.49 -21.74
C ASP A 123 -4.60 5.90 -21.57
N ALA A 124 -3.89 6.04 -22.69
CA ALA A 124 -2.48 6.46 -22.69
C ALA A 124 -2.26 7.90 -22.17
N GLU A 125 -3.31 8.73 -22.15
CA GLU A 125 -3.23 10.07 -21.58
C GLU A 125 -3.28 10.03 -20.03
N LEU A 126 -3.84 8.97 -19.45
CA LEU A 126 -3.99 8.83 -17.99
C LEU A 126 -2.99 7.82 -17.40
N ALA A 127 -2.78 6.69 -18.06
CA ALA A 127 -1.96 5.60 -17.57
C ALA A 127 -0.47 5.91 -17.68
N MET A 128 0.28 5.68 -16.60
CA MET A 128 1.74 5.69 -16.66
C MET A 128 2.23 4.57 -17.60
N PRO A 129 3.03 4.89 -18.63
CA PRO A 129 3.46 3.90 -19.64
C PRO A 129 4.22 2.70 -19.05
N ASN A 130 4.88 2.91 -17.91
CA ASN A 130 5.73 1.93 -17.23
C ASN A 130 5.13 1.43 -15.90
N TYR A 131 3.83 1.58 -15.68
CA TYR A 131 3.19 1.03 -14.49
C TYR A 131 3.03 -0.49 -14.60
N ASP A 132 3.92 -1.21 -13.93
CA ASP A 132 3.91 -2.67 -13.90
C ASP A 132 2.93 -3.19 -12.84
N ARG A 133 1.73 -3.57 -13.29
CA ARG A 133 0.72 -4.21 -12.43
C ARG A 133 1.12 -5.62 -12.00
N GLY A 134 1.99 -6.28 -12.77
CA GLY A 134 2.48 -7.63 -12.49
C GLY A 134 3.48 -7.67 -11.33
N ASP A 135 4.13 -6.55 -11.02
CA ASP A 135 5.04 -6.41 -9.87
C ASP A 135 4.31 -6.33 -8.52
N ILE A 136 2.99 -6.10 -8.55
CA ILE A 136 2.17 -6.12 -7.34
C ILE A 136 1.87 -7.57 -6.96
N ILE A 137 2.13 -7.93 -5.70
CA ILE A 137 1.80 -9.25 -5.16
C ILE A 137 0.34 -9.60 -5.47
N LYS A 138 0.17 -10.67 -6.25
CA LYS A 138 -1.11 -11.10 -6.81
C LYS A 138 -2.26 -11.14 -5.80
N GLY A 139 -2.02 -11.73 -4.62
CA GLY A 139 -3.04 -11.87 -3.58
C GLY A 139 -3.56 -10.52 -3.07
N TYR A 140 -2.70 -9.51 -2.98
CA TYR A 140 -3.11 -8.16 -2.60
C TYR A 140 -3.84 -7.46 -3.75
N TYR A 141 -3.34 -7.57 -4.98
CA TYR A 141 -4.00 -6.97 -6.15
C TYR A 141 -5.43 -7.50 -6.34
N GLU A 142 -5.59 -8.82 -6.38
CA GLU A 142 -6.90 -9.47 -6.54
C GLU A 142 -7.78 -9.25 -5.31
N GLY A 143 -7.21 -9.38 -4.11
CA GLY A 143 -7.92 -9.26 -2.85
C GLY A 143 -8.43 -7.86 -2.57
N LEU A 144 -7.63 -6.81 -2.81
CA LEU A 144 -8.00 -5.43 -2.52
C LEU A 144 -8.75 -4.74 -3.67
N GLY A 145 -8.44 -5.12 -4.91
CA GLY A 145 -8.88 -4.38 -6.09
C GLY A 145 -10.07 -4.98 -6.85
N LEU A 146 -10.19 -6.31 -6.93
CA LEU A 146 -11.17 -6.96 -7.81
C LEU A 146 -12.51 -7.23 -7.11
N VAL A 147 -13.62 -6.89 -7.77
CA VAL A 147 -15.00 -7.13 -7.27
C VAL A 147 -15.87 -7.59 -8.44
N GLY A 148 -16.83 -8.49 -8.17
CA GLY A 148 -17.83 -8.93 -9.14
C GLY A 148 -17.63 -10.36 -9.67
N GLY A 149 -16.66 -11.12 -9.13
CA GLY A 149 -16.52 -12.55 -9.46
C GLY A 149 -17.67 -13.40 -8.91
N PRO A 150 -17.65 -14.74 -9.10
CA PRO A 150 -18.74 -15.64 -8.72
C PRO A 150 -19.15 -15.58 -7.23
N ARG A 151 -18.22 -15.19 -6.36
CA ARG A 151 -18.47 -15.00 -4.92
C ARG A 151 -18.62 -13.52 -4.52
N GLY A 152 -18.84 -12.63 -5.49
CA GLY A 152 -19.04 -11.18 -5.33
C GLY A 152 -17.77 -10.43 -4.91
N TYR A 153 -17.21 -10.76 -3.75
CA TYR A 153 -16.05 -10.07 -3.16
C TYR A 153 -14.69 -10.56 -3.69
N LEU A 154 -14.68 -11.67 -4.43
CA LEU A 154 -13.49 -12.36 -4.90
C LEU A 154 -13.26 -12.20 -6.40
N PRO A 155 -12.02 -12.43 -6.87
CA PRO A 155 -11.74 -12.52 -8.30
C PRO A 155 -12.51 -13.66 -8.97
N GLY A 156 -12.58 -13.59 -10.30
CA GLY A 156 -13.19 -14.61 -11.15
C GLY A 156 -13.81 -13.99 -12.39
N PRO A 157 -14.48 -14.79 -13.24
CA PRO A 157 -15.18 -14.28 -14.41
C PRO A 157 -16.15 -13.16 -14.02
N GLY A 158 -16.08 -12.02 -14.74
CA GLY A 158 -16.91 -10.83 -14.46
C GLY A 158 -16.35 -9.88 -13.39
N ALA A 159 -15.27 -10.26 -12.68
CA ALA A 159 -14.63 -9.36 -11.73
C ALA A 159 -13.94 -8.19 -12.46
N LYS A 160 -14.08 -7.00 -11.87
CA LYS A 160 -13.55 -5.73 -12.37
C LYS A 160 -12.72 -5.04 -11.30
N LEU A 161 -11.76 -4.22 -11.72
CA LEU A 161 -10.85 -3.50 -10.83
C LEU A 161 -11.48 -2.19 -10.36
N TYR A 162 -11.58 -1.99 -9.05
CA TYR A 162 -12.18 -0.79 -8.42
C TYR A 162 -11.23 -0.09 -7.43
N GLY A 163 -10.04 -0.65 -7.20
CA GLY A 163 -9.03 -0.02 -6.38
C GLY A 163 -7.67 -0.67 -6.56
N LEU A 164 -6.64 0.01 -6.05
CA LEU A 164 -5.26 -0.44 -6.10
C LEU A 164 -4.74 -0.67 -4.67
N PRO A 165 -3.91 -1.70 -4.46
CA PRO A 165 -3.23 -1.87 -3.17
C PRO A 165 -2.32 -0.69 -2.89
N PHE A 166 -2.63 0.05 -1.82
CA PHE A 166 -1.75 1.11 -1.32
C PHE A 166 -0.80 0.57 -0.24
N GLY A 167 -1.32 -0.28 0.64
CA GLY A 167 -0.59 -0.92 1.71
C GLY A 167 -1.04 -2.38 1.84
N ALA A 168 -0.08 -3.21 2.23
CA ALA A 168 -0.27 -4.62 2.52
C ALA A 168 0.01 -4.84 4.00
N GLU A 169 -0.94 -5.45 4.70
CA GLU A 169 -0.77 -5.83 6.10
C GLU A 169 -0.81 -7.36 6.20
N CYS A 170 -0.01 -7.90 7.10
CA CYS A 170 -0.03 -9.31 7.47
C CYS A 170 -0.04 -9.44 8.98
N SER A 171 -0.77 -10.45 9.46
CA SER A 171 -0.78 -10.77 10.89
C SER A 171 0.54 -11.44 11.26
N VAL A 172 1.23 -10.87 12.24
CA VAL A 172 2.46 -11.43 12.80
C VAL A 172 2.30 -11.61 14.30
N LEU A 173 2.92 -12.65 14.85
CA LEU A 173 3.02 -12.83 16.29
C LEU A 173 4.18 -11.99 16.82
N ALA A 174 3.87 -10.89 17.50
CA ALA A 174 4.85 -10.15 18.29
C ALA A 174 4.85 -10.65 19.74
N TYR A 175 6.03 -10.91 20.30
CA TYR A 175 6.17 -11.37 21.68
C TYR A 175 7.44 -10.81 22.34
N ARG A 176 7.45 -10.77 23.68
CA ARG A 176 8.58 -10.30 24.50
C ARG A 176 9.63 -11.41 24.67
N LYS A 177 10.66 -11.40 23.83
CA LYS A 177 11.73 -12.41 23.83
C LYS A 177 12.40 -12.60 25.19
N ASP A 178 12.57 -11.52 25.94
CA ASP A 178 13.15 -11.50 27.28
C ASP A 178 12.29 -12.24 28.30
N LEU A 179 10.96 -12.06 28.26
CA LEU A 179 10.04 -12.80 29.13
C LEU A 179 9.96 -14.28 28.75
N PHE A 180 9.99 -14.57 27.45
CA PHE A 180 10.01 -15.95 26.95
C PHE A 180 11.29 -16.67 27.39
N ALA A 181 12.45 -16.01 27.31
CA ALA A 181 13.71 -16.56 27.80
C ALA A 181 13.71 -16.73 29.34
N LYS A 182 13.26 -15.71 30.10
CA LYS A 182 13.18 -15.75 31.57
C LYS A 182 12.37 -16.93 32.09
N HIS A 183 11.28 -17.27 31.40
CA HIS A 183 10.35 -18.34 31.80
C HIS A 183 10.50 -19.63 31.01
N ASN A 184 11.52 -19.75 30.17
CA ASN A 184 11.75 -20.90 29.28
C ASN A 184 10.52 -21.27 28.44
N ILE A 185 9.83 -20.27 27.90
CA ILE A 185 8.66 -20.45 27.04
C ILE A 185 9.12 -20.59 25.58
N PRO A 186 8.75 -21.67 24.87
CA PRO A 186 9.04 -21.79 23.45
C PRO A 186 8.20 -20.80 22.62
N VAL A 187 8.68 -20.45 21.42
CA VAL A 187 7.92 -19.57 20.51
C VAL A 187 6.62 -20.29 20.10
N PRO A 188 5.44 -19.66 20.27
CA PRO A 188 4.17 -20.32 19.97
C PRO A 188 4.00 -20.53 18.47
N VAL A 189 3.61 -21.74 18.08
CA VAL A 189 3.30 -22.09 16.68
C VAL A 189 1.82 -22.46 16.50
N THR A 190 1.08 -22.62 17.60
CA THR A 190 -0.36 -22.83 17.63
C THR A 190 -1.06 -21.86 18.60
N TYR A 191 -2.38 -21.71 18.45
CA TYR A 191 -3.18 -20.93 19.40
C TYR A 191 -3.15 -21.50 20.81
N ASP A 192 -3.07 -22.83 20.96
CA ASP A 192 -2.94 -23.48 22.26
C ASP A 192 -1.60 -23.16 22.93
N ASP A 193 -0.51 -23.12 22.17
CA ASP A 193 0.80 -22.69 22.69
C ASP A 193 0.77 -21.22 23.11
N MET A 194 0.09 -20.37 22.32
CA MET A 194 -0.06 -18.96 22.62
C MET A 194 -0.85 -18.75 23.91
N LEU A 195 -1.94 -19.50 24.11
CA LEU A 195 -2.73 -19.47 25.35
C LEU A 195 -1.95 -19.96 26.57
N LYS A 196 -1.15 -21.02 26.41
CA LYS A 196 -0.26 -21.52 27.48
C LYS A 196 0.79 -20.47 27.85
N ALA A 197 1.46 -19.88 26.85
CA ALA A 197 2.42 -18.82 27.06
C ALA A 197 1.80 -17.61 27.78
N ALA A 198 0.63 -17.17 27.33
CA ALA A 198 -0.10 -16.05 27.95
C ALA A 198 -0.44 -16.32 29.42
N ARG A 199 -0.86 -17.54 29.77
CA ARG A 199 -1.10 -17.94 31.18
C ARG A 199 0.18 -17.87 32.02
N ILE A 200 1.29 -18.43 31.53
CA ILE A 200 2.58 -18.38 32.24
C ILE A 200 3.01 -16.93 32.49
N ILE A 201 2.90 -16.06 31.49
CA ILE A 201 3.25 -14.64 31.63
C ILE A 201 2.33 -13.95 32.64
N LYS A 202 1.01 -14.16 32.55
CA LYS A 202 0.04 -13.58 33.48
C LYS A 202 0.32 -13.98 34.94
N ASP A 203 0.65 -15.24 35.17
CA ASP A 203 0.87 -15.77 36.52
C ASP A 203 2.23 -15.36 37.10
N LYS A 204 3.26 -15.22 36.26
CA LYS A 204 4.64 -14.96 36.71
C LYS A 204 5.12 -13.51 36.56
N GLU A 205 4.41 -12.67 35.82
CA GLU A 205 4.74 -11.26 35.60
C GLU A 205 3.53 -10.36 35.93
N PRO A 206 3.17 -10.22 37.22
CA PRO A 206 2.07 -9.37 37.66
C PRO A 206 2.40 -7.89 37.34
N GLY A 207 1.84 -7.38 36.24
CA GLY A 207 2.14 -6.05 35.70
C GLY A 207 2.21 -6.01 34.18
N VAL A 208 2.41 -7.16 33.54
CA VAL A 208 2.19 -7.30 32.09
C VAL A 208 0.70 -7.55 31.87
N GLY A 209 0.01 -6.58 31.25
CA GLY A 209 -1.41 -6.68 30.91
C GLY A 209 -1.69 -7.89 30.01
N ALA A 210 -2.83 -8.54 30.24
CA ALA A 210 -3.33 -9.63 29.40
C ALA A 210 -3.75 -9.11 28.02
#